data_AF-A0A7R9FNE5-F1
#
_entry.id   AF-A0A7R9FNE5-F1
#
_cell.length_a   1.000
_cell.length_b   1.000
_cell.length_c   1.000
_cell.angle_alpha   90.00
_cell.angle_beta   90.00
_cell.angle_gamma   90.00
#
_symmetry.space_group_name_H-M   'P 1'
#
loop_
_entity.id
_entity.type
_entity.pdbx_description
1 polymer ?
#
loop_
_entity_poly.entity_id
_entity_poly.type
_entity_poly.pdbx_seq_one_letter_code
_entity_poly.pdbx_strand_id
1 'polypeptide(L)'
;MYPHLCGKLFRRNDPQYTQPRFKPRRHWKTRPNGLDRVLIGANRSLAATMGKEKNKLFKDQNYEKLRKHHQKLESLFIDPYFPPSSSSIGNYEKIPTGIEWKRPAELCESPRLFNTGGVPKTITRGQLSSAWMVSACSILAGVHELCHKVVPDFRDQEWDQEKKSKYSGIFHFRFWRFGDWVDVVVDDLLPTVDNQLLFTQSCCDDEFWTSLVEKAYAKLHGSYESLEGGHLCDALVDFTGGVSETMDLRAEDYSGNEEKRSHLFDSLHTEMNNHSLLCATVT
;
A
#
# COMPACT_ATOMS: atom_id res chain seq x y z
N MET A 1 -5.12 -12.12 -22.79
CA MET A 1 -3.89 -12.87 -22.44
C MET A 1 -2.94 -11.87 -21.81
N TYR A 2 -3.04 -11.67 -20.50
CA TYR A 2 -2.38 -10.57 -19.78
C TYR A 2 -0.92 -10.91 -19.50
N PRO A 3 0.04 -10.01 -19.76
CA PRO A 3 1.43 -10.25 -19.39
C PRO A 3 1.58 -10.12 -17.87
N HIS A 4 2.10 -11.18 -17.26
CA HIS A 4 2.44 -11.24 -15.84
C HIS A 4 3.42 -10.10 -15.45
N LEU A 5 2.95 -9.18 -14.60
CA LEU A 5 3.81 -8.25 -13.86
C LEU A 5 4.55 -9.02 -12.77
N CYS A 6 5.74 -9.53 -13.08
CA CYS A 6 6.65 -10.08 -12.08
C CYS A 6 7.66 -9.00 -11.71
N GLY A 7 7.31 -8.17 -10.71
CA GLY A 7 8.25 -7.25 -10.08
C GLY A 7 9.28 -8.05 -9.29
N LYS A 8 10.51 -8.18 -9.81
CA LYS A 8 11.63 -8.70 -9.03
C LYS A 8 12.11 -7.63 -8.06
N LEU A 9 11.62 -7.68 -6.82
CA LEU A 9 12.24 -7.04 -5.67
C LEU A 9 13.49 -7.85 -5.28
N PHE A 10 14.67 -7.25 -5.41
CA PHE A 10 15.91 -7.87 -4.93
C PHE A 10 16.02 -7.66 -3.41
N ARG A 11 15.95 -8.74 -2.61
CA ARG A 11 16.27 -8.74 -1.16
C ARG A 11 17.52 -9.56 -0.88
N ARG A 12 18.32 -9.10 0.09
CA ARG A 12 19.71 -9.51 0.36
C ARG A 12 19.87 -10.62 1.42
N ASN A 13 18.80 -11.19 1.97
CA ASN A 13 18.89 -12.06 3.18
C ASN A 13 18.68 -13.56 2.93
N ASP A 14 19.08 -14.09 1.77
CA ASP A 14 19.14 -15.54 1.56
C ASP A 14 20.52 -16.08 2.02
N PRO A 15 20.59 -16.95 3.05
CA PRO A 15 21.86 -17.49 3.55
C PRO A 15 22.58 -18.41 2.55
N GLN A 16 22.00 -18.71 1.38
CA GLN A 16 22.69 -19.36 0.26
C GLN A 16 23.17 -18.38 -0.84
N TYR A 17 23.06 -17.06 -0.63
CA TYR A 17 23.50 -16.05 -1.59
C TYR A 17 25.03 -15.99 -1.69
N THR A 18 25.60 -16.83 -2.55
CA THR A 18 26.91 -16.57 -3.12
C THR A 18 26.77 -15.39 -4.09
N GLN A 19 27.63 -14.38 -3.94
CA GLN A 19 27.65 -13.23 -4.86
C GLN A 19 27.62 -13.71 -6.31
N PRO A 20 26.59 -13.35 -7.10
CA PRO A 20 26.66 -13.63 -8.51
C PRO A 20 27.77 -12.74 -9.07
N ARG A 21 28.85 -13.36 -9.54
CA ARG A 21 29.81 -12.69 -10.43
C ARG A 21 29.06 -12.31 -11.70
N PHE A 22 28.37 -11.18 -11.67
CA PHE A 22 27.73 -10.60 -12.85
C PHE A 22 28.83 -10.06 -13.74
N LYS A 23 29.23 -10.88 -14.72
CA LYS A 23 29.99 -10.37 -15.85
C LYS A 23 29.09 -9.36 -16.58
N PRO A 24 29.57 -8.14 -16.88
CA PRO A 24 28.79 -7.15 -17.61
C PRO A 24 28.44 -7.73 -18.98
N ARG A 25 27.17 -8.09 -19.18
CA ARG A 25 26.66 -8.32 -20.53
C ARG A 25 26.49 -6.94 -21.16
N ARG A 26 27.44 -6.57 -22.01
CA ARG A 26 27.49 -5.31 -22.77
C ARG A 26 26.29 -5.05 -23.69
N HIS A 27 25.27 -5.90 -23.71
CA HIS A 27 24.13 -5.81 -24.65
C HIS A 27 22.83 -6.16 -23.93
N TRP A 28 22.07 -5.14 -23.53
CA TRP A 28 20.66 -5.28 -23.22
C TRP A 28 19.88 -5.23 -24.54
N LYS A 29 19.42 -6.39 -25.04
CA LYS A 29 18.48 -6.40 -26.18
C LYS A 29 17.11 -5.96 -25.65
N THR A 30 16.67 -4.77 -26.06
CA THR A 30 15.32 -4.27 -25.81
C THR A 30 14.31 -5.25 -26.44
N ARG A 31 13.34 -5.72 -25.64
CA ARG A 31 12.12 -6.32 -26.19
C ARG A 31 11.23 -5.17 -26.71
N PRO A 32 10.41 -5.40 -27.75
CA PRO A 32 9.63 -4.33 -28.40
C PRO A 32 8.64 -3.60 -27.47
N ASN A 33 8.29 -4.22 -26.33
CA ASN A 33 7.34 -3.67 -25.35
C ASN A 33 8.09 -3.31 -24.07
N GLY A 34 9.04 -2.38 -24.18
CA GLY A 34 9.96 -1.96 -23.11
C GLY A 34 9.28 -1.18 -21.98
N LEU A 35 9.99 -1.03 -20.85
CA LEU A 35 9.60 -0.20 -19.70
C LEU A 35 9.41 1.27 -20.10
N ASP A 36 8.40 1.92 -19.53
CA ASP A 36 7.96 3.25 -19.99
C ASP A 36 8.37 4.33 -19.02
N ARG A 37 8.26 4.02 -17.72
CA ARG A 37 8.54 4.97 -16.67
C ARG A 37 9.30 4.31 -15.53
N VAL A 38 10.27 5.06 -15.00
CA VAL A 38 10.95 4.73 -13.76
C VAL A 38 10.61 5.80 -12.75
N LEU A 39 10.15 5.35 -11.59
CA LEU A 39 9.85 6.17 -10.44
C LEU A 39 10.98 6.01 -9.44
N ILE A 40 11.63 7.11 -9.11
CA ILE A 40 12.65 7.19 -8.07
C ILE A 40 12.03 7.94 -6.90
N GLY A 41 11.67 7.21 -5.85
CA GLY A 41 11.22 7.78 -4.58
C GLY A 41 12.41 7.93 -3.64
N ALA A 42 12.94 9.14 -3.47
CA ALA A 42 14.02 9.37 -2.53
C ALA A 42 13.48 9.32 -1.10
N ASN A 43 13.85 8.27 -0.35
CA ASN A 43 13.44 8.11 1.06
C ASN A 43 14.43 8.85 1.98
N ARG A 44 14.52 10.18 1.82
CA ARG A 44 15.39 11.00 2.68
C ARG A 44 14.86 11.12 4.12
N SER A 45 13.63 10.67 4.40
CA SER A 45 12.98 10.75 5.72
C SER A 45 13.36 9.62 6.68
N LEU A 46 14.11 8.58 6.26
CA LEU A 46 14.62 7.61 7.23
C LEU A 46 15.71 8.20 8.13
N ALA A 47 16.44 9.22 7.66
CA ALA A 47 17.51 9.86 8.42
C ALA A 47 17.07 11.13 9.19
N ALA A 48 15.91 11.70 8.90
CA ALA A 48 15.43 12.92 9.52
C ALA A 48 14.22 12.66 10.42
N THR A 49 14.42 12.92 11.71
CA THR A 49 13.41 13.08 12.76
C THR A 49 12.90 11.78 13.41
N MET A 50 13.77 11.13 14.18
CA MET A 50 13.37 10.38 15.39
C MET A 50 13.01 11.35 16.55
N GLY A 51 12.22 12.38 16.26
CA GLY A 51 11.57 13.23 17.26
C GLY A 51 10.20 12.66 17.57
N LYS A 52 9.74 12.77 18.83
CA LYS A 52 8.35 12.48 19.20
C LYS A 52 7.40 13.52 18.60
N GLU A 53 7.30 13.60 17.29
CA GLU A 53 6.25 14.39 16.65
C GLU A 53 4.92 13.68 16.90
N LYS A 54 3.99 14.40 17.52
CA LYS A 54 2.63 13.90 17.71
C LYS A 54 1.96 13.90 16.34
N ASN A 55 1.59 12.71 15.85
CA ASN A 55 0.82 12.60 14.62
C ASN A 55 -0.48 13.40 14.73
N LYS A 56 -0.83 14.10 13.65
CA LYS A 56 -2.08 14.86 13.54
C LYS A 56 -3.25 13.87 13.43
N LEU A 57 -4.28 14.06 14.25
CA LEU A 57 -5.46 13.20 14.22
C LEU A 57 -6.35 13.60 13.05
N PHE A 58 -6.72 12.65 12.20
CA PHE A 58 -7.72 12.90 11.16
C PHE A 58 -9.11 12.95 11.78
N LYS A 59 -9.88 14.02 11.48
CA LYS A 59 -11.23 14.25 12.04
C LYS A 59 -11.27 14.19 13.57
N ASP A 60 -10.17 14.58 14.24
CA ASP A 60 -10.01 14.56 15.70
C ASP A 60 -10.25 13.19 16.35
N GLN A 61 -10.19 12.10 15.58
CA GLN A 61 -10.37 10.74 16.08
C GLN A 61 -9.06 10.22 16.70
N ASN A 62 -9.14 9.75 17.94
CA ASN A 62 -8.01 9.13 18.63
C ASN A 62 -8.25 7.62 18.74
N TYR A 63 -7.44 6.83 18.02
CA TYR A 63 -7.53 5.37 17.96
C TYR A 63 -7.64 4.72 19.35
N GLU A 64 -6.68 4.99 20.24
CA GLU A 64 -6.61 4.37 21.57
C GLU A 64 -7.83 4.68 22.45
N LYS A 65 -8.32 5.91 22.41
CA LYS A 65 -9.54 6.29 23.16
C LYS A 65 -10.78 5.60 22.62
N LEU A 66 -10.95 5.59 21.30
CA LEU A 66 -12.10 4.95 20.64
C LEU A 66 -12.08 3.43 20.85
N ARG A 67 -10.92 2.80 20.65
CA ARG A 67 -10.72 1.37 20.90
C ARG A 67 -11.09 0.99 22.34
N LYS A 68 -10.53 1.69 23.34
CA LYS A 68 -10.85 1.43 24.76
C LYS A 68 -12.32 1.68 25.09
N HIS A 69 -12.94 2.66 24.46
CA HIS A 69 -14.36 2.93 24.64
C HIS A 69 -15.22 1.76 24.14
N HIS A 70 -14.99 1.31 22.90
CA HIS A 70 -15.73 0.20 22.30
C HIS A 70 -15.46 -1.15 22.97
N GLN A 71 -14.23 -1.40 23.42
CA GLN A 71 -13.90 -2.58 24.25
C GLN A 71 -14.68 -2.60 25.56
N LYS A 72 -14.81 -1.46 26.25
CA LYS A 72 -15.57 -1.37 27.51
C LYS A 72 -17.08 -1.56 27.31
N LEU A 73 -17.60 -1.11 26.19
CA LEU A 73 -19.01 -1.25 25.83
C LEU A 73 -19.33 -2.59 25.16
N GLU A 74 -18.34 -3.44 24.92
CA GLU A 74 -18.47 -4.70 24.17
C GLU A 74 -19.18 -4.49 22.81
N SER A 75 -18.85 -3.38 22.14
CA SER A 75 -19.43 -2.99 20.85
C SER A 75 -18.36 -2.88 19.78
N LEU A 76 -18.78 -2.98 18.52
CA LEU A 76 -17.90 -2.75 17.37
C LEU A 76 -17.99 -1.30 16.93
N PHE A 77 -16.83 -0.70 16.65
CA PHE A 77 -16.73 0.64 16.11
C PHE A 77 -17.39 0.70 14.72
N ILE A 78 -18.16 1.76 14.50
CA ILE A 78 -18.68 2.17 13.19
C ILE A 78 -18.22 3.61 13.01
N ASP A 79 -17.51 3.87 11.93
CA ASP A 79 -16.87 5.14 11.69
C ASP A 79 -17.88 6.20 11.22
N PRO A 80 -18.15 7.24 12.02
CA PRO A 80 -19.15 8.25 11.65
C PRO A 80 -18.68 9.13 10.49
N TYR A 81 -17.38 9.19 10.19
CA TYR A 81 -16.82 10.03 9.14
C TYR A 81 -16.59 9.29 7.81
N PHE A 82 -16.77 7.98 7.80
CA PHE A 82 -16.67 7.15 6.60
C PHE A 82 -17.66 5.98 6.69
N PRO A 83 -18.97 6.30 6.67
CA PRO A 83 -20.01 5.32 6.94
C PRO A 83 -20.04 4.19 5.89
N PRO A 84 -20.53 2.99 6.23
CA PRO A 84 -20.69 1.87 5.30
C PRO A 84 -21.86 2.10 4.32
N SER A 85 -21.73 3.11 3.46
CA SER A 85 -22.78 3.57 2.55
C SER A 85 -22.20 3.97 1.19
N SER A 86 -23.10 4.19 0.22
CA SER A 86 -22.74 4.63 -1.13
C SER A 86 -21.92 5.92 -1.15
N SER A 87 -22.12 6.83 -0.19
CA SER A 87 -21.31 8.06 -0.05
C SER A 87 -19.82 7.81 0.12
N SER A 88 -19.44 6.72 0.79
CA SER A 88 -18.03 6.35 1.01
C SER A 88 -17.45 5.61 -0.17
N ILE A 89 -18.30 4.98 -0.99
CA ILE A 89 -17.89 4.36 -2.27
C ILE A 89 -17.69 5.46 -3.32
N GLY A 90 -18.67 6.36 -3.49
CA GLY A 90 -18.71 7.34 -4.58
C GLY A 90 -19.53 6.84 -5.78
N ASN A 91 -19.44 7.57 -6.89
CA ASN A 91 -20.29 7.45 -8.07
C ASN A 91 -19.56 6.91 -9.32
N TYR A 92 -19.06 5.69 -9.24
CA TYR A 92 -18.45 5.00 -10.38
C TYR A 92 -19.40 4.85 -11.58
N GLU A 93 -18.90 5.04 -12.80
CA GLU A 93 -19.68 4.86 -14.04
C GLU A 93 -20.33 3.46 -14.15
N LYS A 94 -19.65 2.44 -13.61
CA LYS A 94 -20.09 1.04 -13.62
C LYS A 94 -20.02 0.43 -12.23
N ILE A 95 -20.84 0.95 -11.32
CA ILE A 95 -20.98 0.39 -9.97
C ILE A 95 -21.78 -0.92 -10.00
N PRO A 96 -21.29 -2.01 -9.39
CA PRO A 96 -22.05 -3.25 -9.23
C PRO A 96 -23.33 -3.05 -8.39
N THR A 97 -24.37 -3.82 -8.68
CA THR A 97 -25.55 -3.92 -7.81
C THR A 97 -25.31 -4.90 -6.67
N GLY A 98 -26.03 -4.76 -5.56
CA GLY A 98 -25.96 -5.72 -4.45
C GLY A 98 -24.73 -5.56 -3.56
N ILE A 99 -24.20 -4.34 -3.44
CA ILE A 99 -23.06 -4.06 -2.57
C ILE A 99 -23.48 -4.19 -1.11
N GLU A 100 -22.77 -5.02 -0.37
CA GLU A 100 -22.91 -5.23 1.06
C GLU A 100 -21.61 -4.86 1.78
N TRP A 101 -21.72 -4.21 2.93
CA TRP A 101 -20.57 -3.91 3.78
C TRP A 101 -20.43 -4.99 4.84
N LYS A 102 -19.32 -5.74 4.79
CA LYS A 102 -19.07 -6.89 5.66
C LYS A 102 -17.76 -6.73 6.41
N ARG A 103 -17.71 -7.20 7.66
CA ARG A 103 -16.46 -7.30 8.42
C ARG A 103 -15.69 -8.55 7.99
N PRO A 104 -14.35 -8.58 8.16
CA PRO A 104 -13.53 -9.76 7.87
C PRO A 104 -14.02 -11.06 8.53
N ALA A 105 -14.58 -10.98 9.73
CA ALA A 105 -15.14 -12.13 10.45
C ALA A 105 -16.41 -12.71 9.82
N GLU A 106 -17.07 -11.97 8.91
CA GLU A 106 -18.22 -12.45 8.12
C GLU A 106 -17.77 -13.08 6.79
N LEU A 107 -16.53 -12.84 6.37
CA LEU A 107 -15.97 -13.30 5.09
C LEU A 107 -15.09 -14.55 5.26
N CYS A 108 -14.41 -14.68 6.40
CA CYS A 108 -13.54 -15.81 6.70
C CYS A 108 -13.55 -16.16 8.19
N GLU A 109 -13.19 -17.40 8.54
CA GLU A 109 -13.24 -17.87 9.93
C GLU A 109 -12.15 -17.26 10.84
N SER A 110 -11.00 -16.92 10.26
CA SER A 110 -9.78 -16.55 10.99
C SER A 110 -9.13 -15.30 10.39
N PRO A 111 -9.80 -14.14 10.41
CA PRO A 111 -9.24 -12.92 9.82
C PRO A 111 -7.94 -12.51 10.50
N ARG A 112 -7.02 -11.98 9.69
CA ARG A 112 -5.70 -11.50 10.09
C ARG A 112 -5.39 -10.17 9.42
N LEU A 113 -4.65 -9.33 10.12
CA LEU A 113 -4.13 -8.10 9.56
C LEU A 113 -2.96 -8.45 8.64
N PHE A 114 -1.99 -9.21 9.16
CA PHE A 114 -0.91 -9.77 8.36
C PHE A 114 -0.83 -11.29 8.51
N ASN A 115 -0.87 -12.00 7.39
CA ASN A 115 -0.61 -13.43 7.40
C ASN A 115 0.90 -13.66 7.46
N THR A 116 1.37 -14.28 8.56
CA THR A 116 2.79 -14.60 8.78
C THR A 116 3.22 -15.93 8.14
N GLY A 117 2.29 -16.66 7.53
CA GLY A 117 2.47 -18.00 6.97
C GLY A 117 2.86 -18.05 5.49
N GLY A 118 4.07 -17.60 5.15
CA GLY A 118 4.88 -18.18 4.07
C GLY A 118 4.46 -18.07 2.59
N VAL A 119 3.25 -17.63 2.24
CA VAL A 119 2.87 -17.40 0.82
C VAL A 119 3.38 -16.01 0.39
N PRO A 120 3.95 -15.86 -0.83
CA PRO A 120 4.26 -14.54 -1.36
C PRO A 120 3.00 -13.67 -1.35
N LYS A 121 3.08 -12.54 -0.65
CA LYS A 121 2.02 -11.53 -0.47
C LYS A 121 1.60 -10.94 -1.81
N THR A 122 0.81 -11.69 -2.57
CA THR A 122 0.36 -11.28 -3.90
C THR A 122 -0.87 -10.43 -3.70
N ILE A 123 -0.76 -9.16 -4.03
CA ILE A 123 -1.85 -8.21 -3.89
C ILE A 123 -2.63 -8.23 -5.19
N THR A 124 -3.93 -8.46 -5.11
CA THR A 124 -4.82 -8.56 -6.26
C THR A 124 -5.78 -7.38 -6.32
N ARG A 125 -6.18 -7.05 -7.54
CA ARG A 125 -7.08 -5.94 -7.83
C ARG A 125 -8.53 -6.44 -7.74
N GLY A 126 -9.33 -5.84 -6.85
CA GLY A 126 -10.79 -5.97 -6.91
C GLY A 126 -11.38 -5.26 -8.13
N GLN A 127 -12.68 -5.43 -8.36
CA GLN A 127 -13.36 -4.89 -9.54
C GLN A 127 -13.19 -3.36 -9.69
N LEU A 128 -13.31 -2.62 -8.58
CA LEU A 128 -13.26 -1.15 -8.54
C LEU A 128 -11.91 -0.60 -8.04
N SER A 129 -10.96 -1.46 -7.71
CA SER A 129 -9.62 -1.02 -7.29
C SER A 129 -8.79 -0.52 -8.46
N SER A 130 -8.01 0.53 -8.21
CA SER A 130 -7.06 1.11 -9.16
C SER A 130 -5.73 0.35 -9.18
N ALA A 131 -5.17 0.14 -10.38
CA ALA A 131 -3.88 -0.57 -10.53
C ALA A 131 -2.71 0.13 -9.82
N TRP A 132 -2.74 1.46 -9.71
CA TRP A 132 -1.73 2.22 -8.98
C TRP A 132 -1.78 1.91 -7.47
N MET A 133 -2.95 1.66 -6.89
CA MET A 133 -3.10 1.33 -5.47
C MET A 133 -2.52 -0.05 -5.17
N VAL A 134 -2.82 -1.05 -6.01
CA VAL A 134 -2.20 -2.38 -5.94
C VAL A 134 -0.68 -2.29 -6.02
N SER A 135 -0.16 -1.43 -6.90
CA SER A 135 1.28 -1.20 -7.05
C SER A 135 1.89 -0.55 -5.79
N ALA A 136 1.21 0.45 -5.22
CA ALA A 136 1.65 1.13 -4.00
C ALA A 136 1.68 0.17 -2.80
N CYS A 137 0.62 -0.62 -2.60
CA CYS A 137 0.60 -1.66 -1.57
C CYS A 137 1.67 -2.74 -1.82
N SER A 138 1.95 -3.09 -3.07
CA SER A 138 3.00 -4.09 -3.38
C SER A 138 4.39 -3.59 -2.98
N ILE A 139 4.65 -2.29 -3.17
CA ILE A 139 5.88 -1.64 -2.72
C ILE A 139 5.95 -1.63 -1.18
N LEU A 140 4.86 -1.29 -0.49
CA LEU A 140 4.78 -1.34 0.96
C LEU A 140 5.10 -2.75 1.50
N ALA A 141 4.50 -3.79 0.92
CA ALA A 141 4.77 -5.18 1.30
C ALA A 141 6.25 -5.56 1.13
N GLY A 142 6.92 -4.97 0.13
CA GLY A 142 8.34 -5.14 -0.16
C GLY A 142 9.28 -4.46 0.81
N VAL A 143 8.82 -3.48 1.62
CA VAL A 143 9.66 -2.66 2.50
C VAL A 143 9.06 -2.59 3.91
N HIS A 144 9.48 -3.51 4.79
CA HIS A 144 8.90 -3.69 6.13
C HIS A 144 8.91 -2.42 6.98
N GLU A 145 10.00 -1.66 6.98
CA GLU A 145 10.12 -0.42 7.77
C GLU A 145 9.07 0.61 7.36
N LEU A 146 8.81 0.72 6.05
CA LEU A 146 7.80 1.61 5.50
C LEU A 146 6.40 1.11 5.79
N CYS A 147 6.17 -0.19 5.64
CA CYS A 147 4.91 -0.83 6.02
C CYS A 147 4.57 -0.57 7.48
N HIS A 148 5.53 -0.64 8.41
CA HIS A 148 5.30 -0.34 9.83
C HIS A 148 5.14 1.17 10.13
N LYS A 149 5.60 2.06 9.25
CA LYS A 149 5.28 3.50 9.34
C LYS A 149 3.80 3.74 8.99
N VAL A 150 3.32 3.12 7.91
CA VAL A 150 1.93 3.26 7.42
C VAL A 150 0.93 2.47 8.28
N VAL A 151 1.30 1.26 8.71
CA VAL A 151 0.52 0.38 9.59
C VAL A 151 1.21 0.33 10.96
N PRO A 152 1.03 1.37 11.80
CA PRO A 152 1.70 1.45 13.09
C PRO A 152 1.21 0.37 14.03
N ASP A 153 2.04 -0.01 15.00
CA ASP A 153 1.62 -0.85 16.13
C ASP A 153 0.86 -2.12 15.68
N PHE A 154 1.23 -2.67 14.51
CA PHE A 154 0.43 -3.68 13.78
C PHE A 154 0.10 -4.93 14.63
N ARG A 155 0.97 -5.29 15.57
CA ARG A 155 0.75 -6.41 16.50
C ARG A 155 -0.37 -6.14 17.49
N ASP A 156 -0.53 -4.89 17.91
CA ASP A 156 -1.59 -4.48 18.81
C ASP A 156 -2.93 -4.33 18.08
N GLN A 157 -2.89 -4.07 16.77
CA GLN A 157 -4.07 -4.02 15.90
C GLN A 157 -4.53 -5.41 15.40
N GLU A 158 -3.63 -6.39 15.37
CA GLU A 158 -3.89 -7.75 14.88
C GLU A 158 -5.07 -8.43 15.62
N TRP A 159 -5.80 -9.27 14.90
CA TRP A 159 -6.83 -10.12 15.48
C TRP A 159 -6.20 -11.13 16.45
N ASP A 160 -6.64 -11.08 17.70
CA ASP A 160 -6.22 -12.00 18.76
C ASP A 160 -7.26 -13.12 18.90
N GLN A 161 -6.96 -14.31 18.36
CA GLN A 161 -7.86 -15.45 18.38
C GLN A 161 -8.16 -15.95 19.80
N GLU A 162 -7.23 -15.76 20.74
CA GLU A 162 -7.38 -16.16 22.14
C GLU A 162 -8.13 -15.10 22.95
N LYS A 163 -7.92 -13.81 22.63
CA LYS A 163 -8.52 -12.68 23.36
C LYS A 163 -9.47 -11.89 22.47
N LYS A 164 -10.59 -12.52 22.09
CA LYS A 164 -11.66 -11.89 21.29
C LYS A 164 -12.17 -10.56 21.85
N SER A 165 -12.13 -10.35 23.16
CA SER A 165 -12.51 -9.09 23.81
C SER A 165 -11.62 -7.89 23.48
N LYS A 166 -10.42 -8.12 22.91
CA LYS A 166 -9.57 -7.03 22.40
C LYS A 166 -10.08 -6.46 21.08
N TYR A 167 -10.80 -7.26 20.30
CA TYR A 167 -11.33 -6.83 19.02
C TYR A 167 -12.52 -5.89 19.22
N SER A 168 -12.49 -4.77 18.53
CA SER A 168 -13.55 -3.74 18.58
C SER A 168 -13.84 -3.17 17.18
N GLY A 169 -13.45 -3.89 16.12
CA GLY A 169 -13.72 -3.52 14.74
C GLY A 169 -13.12 -2.17 14.32
N ILE A 170 -11.96 -1.80 14.87
CA ILE A 170 -11.30 -0.50 14.70
C ILE A 170 -9.82 -0.68 14.40
N PHE A 171 -9.32 0.06 13.42
CA PHE A 171 -7.94 0.07 12.95
C PHE A 171 -7.48 1.52 12.71
N HIS A 172 -6.17 1.74 12.62
CA HIS A 172 -5.63 3.04 12.22
C HIS A 172 -4.35 2.91 11.38
N PHE A 173 -4.17 3.90 10.52
CA PHE A 173 -3.10 3.98 9.53
C PHE A 173 -2.53 5.39 9.49
N ARG A 174 -1.26 5.53 9.07
CA ARG A 174 -0.58 6.82 9.01
C ARG A 174 -0.21 7.14 7.57
N PHE A 175 -0.55 8.36 7.16
CA PHE A 175 -0.19 8.90 5.86
C PHE A 175 0.44 10.27 6.03
N TRP A 176 1.48 10.56 5.26
CA TRP A 176 2.10 11.86 5.20
C TRP A 176 1.23 12.81 4.39
N ARG A 177 0.84 13.95 4.96
CA ARG A 177 0.08 14.99 4.28
C ARG A 177 0.60 16.36 4.66
N PHE A 178 1.01 17.13 3.65
CA PHE A 178 1.38 18.53 3.78
C PHE A 178 2.42 18.83 4.89
N GLY A 179 3.37 17.92 5.10
CA GLY A 179 4.44 18.10 6.09
C GLY A 179 4.21 17.39 7.43
N ASP A 180 3.05 16.77 7.65
CA ASP A 180 2.72 16.08 8.89
C ASP A 180 2.31 14.62 8.63
N TRP A 181 2.63 13.73 9.56
CA TRP A 181 1.99 12.42 9.64
C TRP A 181 0.58 12.54 10.20
N VAL A 182 -0.39 12.08 9.43
CA VAL A 182 -1.82 12.09 9.76
C VAL A 182 -2.26 10.67 10.13
N ASP A 183 -2.80 10.52 11.34
CA ASP A 183 -3.35 9.28 11.87
C ASP A 183 -4.83 9.16 11.49
N VAL A 184 -5.15 8.16 10.66
CA VAL A 184 -6.49 7.92 10.11
C VAL A 184 -7.06 6.65 10.73
N VAL A 185 -8.11 6.82 11.52
CA VAL A 185 -8.88 5.73 12.14
C VAL A 185 -9.97 5.26 11.17
N VAL A 186 -10.19 3.96 11.05
CA VAL A 186 -11.29 3.36 10.29
C VAL A 186 -11.90 2.19 11.06
N ASP A 187 -13.18 1.88 10.81
CA ASP A 187 -13.71 0.56 11.12
C ASP A 187 -13.28 -0.47 10.06
N ASP A 188 -13.55 -1.76 10.29
CA ASP A 188 -13.22 -2.85 9.35
C ASP A 188 -14.39 -3.32 8.47
N LEU A 189 -15.45 -2.54 8.31
CA LEU A 189 -16.48 -2.85 7.31
C LEU A 189 -15.94 -2.62 5.90
N LEU A 190 -15.95 -3.64 5.05
CA LEU A 190 -15.42 -3.58 3.69
C LEU A 190 -16.53 -3.77 2.65
N PRO A 191 -16.52 -3.02 1.53
CA PRO A 191 -17.48 -3.19 0.45
C PRO A 191 -17.28 -4.53 -0.28
N THR A 192 -18.36 -5.30 -0.42
CA THR A 192 -18.36 -6.62 -1.04
C THR A 192 -19.54 -6.81 -2.00
N VAL A 193 -19.38 -7.70 -2.96
CA VAL A 193 -20.46 -8.27 -3.79
C VAL A 193 -20.25 -9.77 -3.82
N ASP A 194 -21.30 -10.55 -3.54
CA ASP A 194 -21.21 -12.02 -3.49
C ASP A 194 -20.08 -12.54 -2.59
N ASN A 195 -19.87 -11.89 -1.43
CA ASN A 195 -18.77 -12.15 -0.48
C ASN A 195 -17.35 -11.91 -1.03
N GLN A 196 -17.21 -11.25 -2.18
CA GLN A 196 -15.92 -10.86 -2.75
C GLN A 196 -15.65 -9.38 -2.50
N LEU A 197 -14.43 -9.04 -2.09
CA LEU A 197 -14.02 -7.65 -1.88
C LEU A 197 -14.03 -6.88 -3.21
N LEU A 198 -14.65 -5.70 -3.21
CA LEU A 198 -14.71 -4.84 -4.40
C LEU A 198 -13.40 -4.14 -4.72
N PHE A 199 -12.56 -3.95 -3.71
CA PHE A 199 -11.34 -3.17 -3.75
C PHE A 199 -10.09 -4.05 -3.60
N THR A 200 -8.93 -3.46 -3.36
CA THR A 200 -7.64 -4.18 -3.24
C THR A 200 -7.74 -5.23 -2.16
N GLN A 201 -7.22 -6.42 -2.45
CA GLN A 201 -7.23 -7.54 -1.52
C GLN A 201 -5.91 -8.32 -1.60
N SER A 202 -5.64 -9.12 -0.57
CA SER A 202 -4.57 -10.11 -0.62
C SER A 202 -5.02 -11.35 -1.40
N CYS A 203 -4.08 -12.13 -1.92
CA CYS A 203 -4.35 -13.47 -2.42
C CYS A 203 -4.62 -14.48 -1.29
N CYS A 204 -4.30 -14.11 -0.05
CA CYS A 204 -4.66 -14.85 1.14
C CYS A 204 -6.02 -14.33 1.62
N ASP A 205 -7.04 -15.17 1.54
CA ASP A 205 -8.44 -14.81 1.87
C ASP A 205 -8.64 -14.42 3.34
N ASP A 206 -7.65 -14.70 4.19
CA ASP A 206 -7.63 -14.33 5.61
C ASP A 206 -6.81 -13.07 5.91
N GLU A 207 -6.20 -12.40 4.92
CA GLU A 207 -5.32 -11.24 5.11
C GLU A 207 -5.95 -9.92 4.60
N PHE A 208 -6.14 -8.95 5.51
CA PHE A 208 -6.96 -7.76 5.24
C PHE A 208 -6.22 -6.40 5.30
N TRP A 209 -4.91 -6.35 5.60
CA TRP A 209 -4.22 -5.05 5.73
C TRP A 209 -4.31 -4.20 4.46
N THR A 210 -4.26 -4.78 3.26
CA THR A 210 -4.31 -4.03 2.00
C THR A 210 -5.66 -3.35 1.80
N SER A 211 -6.74 -4.08 2.05
CA SER A 211 -8.11 -3.57 1.96
C SER A 211 -8.37 -2.47 2.99
N LEU A 212 -7.82 -2.61 4.20
CA LEU A 212 -7.95 -1.61 5.25
C LEU A 212 -7.07 -0.36 5.01
N VAL A 213 -5.86 -0.52 4.48
CA VAL A 213 -5.01 0.61 4.04
C VAL A 213 -5.70 1.40 2.94
N GLU A 214 -6.23 0.74 1.91
CA GLU A 214 -6.95 1.42 0.84
C GLU A 214 -8.20 2.12 1.37
N LYS A 215 -8.94 1.51 2.29
CA LYS A 215 -10.08 2.15 2.96
C LYS A 215 -9.68 3.42 3.71
N ALA A 216 -8.62 3.37 4.51
CA ALA A 216 -8.14 4.53 5.25
C ALA A 216 -7.65 5.64 4.31
N TYR A 217 -7.02 5.25 3.20
CA TYR A 217 -6.61 6.20 2.17
C TYR A 217 -7.81 6.81 1.43
N ALA A 218 -8.81 6.01 1.08
CA ALA A 218 -10.09 6.47 0.51
C ALA A 218 -10.78 7.47 1.45
N LYS A 219 -10.82 7.17 2.76
CA LYS A 219 -11.33 8.09 3.78
C LYS A 219 -10.56 9.41 3.83
N LEU A 220 -9.24 9.35 3.74
CA LEU A 220 -8.39 10.54 3.74
C LEU A 220 -8.69 11.46 2.54
N HIS A 221 -9.03 10.86 1.39
CA HIS A 221 -9.35 11.57 0.14
C HIS A 221 -10.85 11.85 -0.05
N GLY A 222 -11.73 11.23 0.74
CA GLY A 222 -13.17 11.52 0.83
C GLY A 222 -14.07 10.34 0.46
N SER A 223 -13.71 9.55 -0.55
CA SER A 223 -14.42 8.35 -0.99
C SER A 223 -13.46 7.39 -1.71
N TYR A 224 -13.88 6.14 -1.96
CA TYR A 224 -13.12 5.23 -2.82
C TYR A 224 -12.99 5.77 -4.25
N GLU A 225 -14.06 6.36 -4.80
CA GLU A 225 -14.04 7.01 -6.11
C GLU A 225 -13.02 8.15 -6.18
N SER A 226 -12.79 8.86 -5.07
CA SER A 226 -11.78 9.93 -5.02
C SER A 226 -10.34 9.41 -5.25
N LEU A 227 -10.14 8.10 -5.24
CA LEU A 227 -8.88 7.44 -5.61
C LEU A 227 -8.78 7.15 -7.13
N GLU A 228 -9.87 7.27 -7.88
CA GLU A 228 -9.82 7.20 -9.33
C GLU A 228 -8.97 8.35 -9.90
N GLY A 229 -8.15 8.03 -10.89
CA GLY A 229 -7.20 9.00 -11.47
C GLY A 229 -5.98 9.31 -10.61
N GLY A 230 -5.84 8.69 -9.43
CA GLY A 230 -4.64 8.82 -8.60
C GLY A 230 -3.36 8.31 -9.28
N HIS A 231 -2.22 8.75 -8.76
CA HIS A 231 -0.89 8.37 -9.26
C HIS A 231 -0.06 7.67 -8.20
N LEU A 232 0.75 6.70 -8.66
CA LEU A 232 1.66 5.96 -7.80
C LEU A 232 2.69 6.87 -7.12
N CYS A 233 3.17 7.92 -7.81
CA CYS A 233 4.12 8.89 -7.25
C CYS A 233 3.56 9.57 -6.00
N ASP A 234 2.30 10.01 -6.05
CA ASP A 234 1.64 10.72 -4.97
C ASP A 234 1.41 9.77 -3.78
N ALA A 235 0.97 8.54 -4.06
CA ALA A 235 0.83 7.51 -3.04
C ALA A 235 2.16 7.20 -2.34
N LEU A 236 3.27 7.13 -3.08
CA LEU A 236 4.58 6.90 -2.46
C LEU A 236 5.04 8.08 -1.62
N VAL A 237 4.76 9.32 -2.02
CA VAL A 237 5.01 10.50 -1.17
C VAL A 237 4.19 10.39 0.10
N ASP A 238 2.89 10.14 0.00
CA ASP A 238 1.99 10.00 1.15
C ASP A 238 2.37 8.81 2.05
N PHE A 239 2.98 7.76 1.51
CA PHE A 239 3.38 6.59 2.30
C PHE A 239 4.76 6.75 2.97
N THR A 240 5.62 7.63 2.44
CA THR A 240 7.02 7.75 2.87
C THR A 240 7.36 9.07 3.58
N GLY A 241 6.62 10.14 3.29
CA GLY A 241 7.03 11.51 3.57
C GLY A 241 8.26 11.98 2.78
N GLY A 242 8.65 11.23 1.75
CA GLY A 242 9.77 11.54 0.87
C GLY A 242 9.37 12.41 -0.32
N VAL A 243 10.25 12.44 -1.32
CA VAL A 243 10.00 13.09 -2.61
C VAL A 243 10.02 12.03 -3.70
N SER A 244 9.14 12.18 -4.69
CA SER A 244 9.08 11.27 -5.82
C SER A 244 9.44 12.00 -7.12
N GLU A 245 10.28 11.37 -7.92
CA GLU A 245 10.68 11.80 -9.26
C GLU A 245 10.28 10.73 -10.28
N THR A 246 9.62 11.14 -11.36
CA THR A 246 9.20 10.25 -12.45
C THR A 246 10.02 10.55 -13.69
N MET A 247 10.59 9.51 -14.29
CA MET A 247 11.37 9.59 -15.53
C MET A 247 10.66 8.81 -16.64
N ASP A 248 10.50 9.43 -17.81
CA ASP A 248 9.90 8.77 -18.98
C ASP A 248 11.00 8.23 -19.90
N LEU A 249 11.20 6.92 -19.88
CA LEU A 249 12.32 6.28 -20.57
C LEU A 249 12.19 6.35 -22.09
N ARG A 250 10.95 6.42 -22.60
CA ARG A 250 10.67 6.48 -24.05
C ARG A 250 10.79 7.90 -24.56
N ALA A 251 10.17 8.86 -23.88
CA ALA A 251 10.21 10.26 -24.29
C ALA A 251 11.64 10.81 -24.33
N GLU A 252 12.51 10.31 -23.47
CA GLU A 252 13.90 10.76 -23.37
C GLU A 252 14.91 9.92 -24.19
N ASP A 253 14.43 8.95 -24.98
CA ASP A 253 15.23 8.05 -25.83
C ASP A 253 16.39 7.35 -25.10
N TYR A 254 16.11 6.78 -23.93
CA TYR A 254 17.10 5.95 -23.22
C TYR A 254 17.42 4.67 -24.01
N SER A 255 16.51 4.18 -24.86
CA SER A 255 16.75 3.00 -25.68
C SER A 255 17.82 3.20 -26.77
N GLY A 256 17.90 4.39 -27.37
CA GLY A 256 18.87 4.69 -28.42
C GLY A 256 20.23 5.13 -27.88
N ASN A 257 20.27 5.71 -26.68
CA ASN A 257 21.46 6.41 -26.17
C ASN A 257 22.20 5.65 -25.06
N GLU A 258 23.41 5.16 -25.36
CA GLU A 258 24.22 4.38 -24.40
C GLU A 258 24.72 5.20 -23.21
N GLU A 259 25.16 6.44 -23.43
CA GLU A 259 25.64 7.33 -22.37
C GLU A 259 24.52 7.63 -21.36
N LYS A 260 23.32 7.95 -21.84
CA LYS A 260 22.14 8.16 -20.99
C LYS A 260 21.81 6.92 -20.15
N ARG A 261 21.88 5.71 -20.73
CA ARG A 261 21.67 4.47 -19.96
C ARG A 261 22.71 4.25 -18.88
N SER A 262 23.98 4.53 -19.19
CA SER A 262 25.06 4.40 -18.20
C SER A 262 24.83 5.37 -17.04
N HIS A 263 24.57 6.64 -17.34
CA HIS A 263 24.30 7.65 -16.32
C HIS A 263 23.06 7.31 -15.47
N LEU A 264 21.98 6.85 -16.11
CA LEU A 264 20.78 6.39 -15.41
C LEU A 264 21.10 5.22 -14.48
N PHE A 265 21.86 4.23 -14.95
CA PHE A 265 22.25 3.09 -14.13
C PHE A 265 23.04 3.52 -12.88
N ASP A 266 24.01 4.42 -13.05
CA ASP A 266 24.81 4.93 -11.92
C ASP A 266 23.96 5.74 -10.93
N SER A 267 23.02 6.54 -11.45
CA SER A 267 22.05 7.30 -10.64
C SER A 267 21.14 6.36 -9.85
N LEU A 268 20.55 5.35 -10.50
CA LEU A 268 19.70 4.35 -9.85
C LEU A 268 20.49 3.53 -8.82
N HIS A 269 21.75 3.18 -9.11
CA HIS A 269 22.59 2.47 -8.17
C HIS A 269 22.89 3.31 -6.92
N THR A 270 23.15 4.60 -7.10
CA THR A 270 23.34 5.57 -6.01
C THR A 270 22.08 5.69 -5.15
N GLU A 271 20.92 5.86 -5.79
CA GLU A 271 19.64 5.98 -5.09
C GLU A 271 19.25 4.69 -4.33
N MET A 272 19.53 3.52 -4.91
CA MET A 272 19.34 2.25 -4.23
C MET A 272 20.24 2.13 -2.98
N ASN A 273 21.48 2.61 -3.05
CA ASN A 273 22.39 2.66 -1.88
C ASN A 273 21.94 3.68 -0.84
N ASN A 274 21.21 4.73 -1.25
CA ASN A 274 20.59 5.73 -0.37
C ASN A 274 19.22 5.28 0.17
N HIS A 275 18.83 4.01 -0.04
CA HIS A 275 17.54 3.44 0.40
C HIS A 275 16.30 4.07 -0.25
N SER A 276 16.46 4.68 -1.42
CA SER A 276 15.34 5.16 -2.23
C SER A 276 14.51 3.99 -2.77
N LEU A 277 13.20 4.21 -2.88
CA LEU A 277 12.26 3.28 -3.51
C LEU A 277 12.34 3.44 -5.02
N LEU A 278 12.69 2.37 -5.72
CA LEU A 278 12.69 2.35 -7.18
C LEU A 278 11.52 1.50 -7.66
N CYS A 279 10.63 2.08 -8.45
CA CYS A 279 9.56 1.37 -9.12
C CYS A 279 9.66 1.61 -10.62
N ALA A 280 9.25 0.63 -11.42
CA ALA A 280 9.15 0.82 -12.85
C ALA A 280 7.82 0.27 -13.35
N THR A 281 7.20 0.98 -14.28
CA THR A 281 5.91 0.64 -14.84
C THR A 281 6.00 0.50 -16.35
N VAL A 282 5.18 -0.41 -16.89
CA VAL A 282 4.93 -0.53 -18.33
C VAL A 282 3.50 -0.08 -18.54
N THR A 283 3.29 0.88 -19.44
CA THR A 283 1.98 1.46 -19.75
C THR A 283 1.54 1.12 -21.16
#